data_AF-A0A9Q1J263-F1
#
_entry.id   AF-A0A9Q1J263-F1
#
_cell.length_a   1.000
_cell.length_b   1.000
_cell.length_c   1.000
_cell.angle_alpha   90.00
_cell.angle_beta   90.00
_cell.angle_gamma   90.00
#
_symmetry.space_group_name_H-M   'P 1'
#
loop_
_entity.id
_entity.type
_entity.pdbx_description
1 polymer ?
#
loop_
_entity_poly.entity_id
_entity_poly.type
_entity_poly.pdbx_seq_one_letter_code
_entity_poly.pdbx_strand_id
1 'polypeptide(L)'
;MPCGIKPSSVLPAEIRRRKRGKRAERAYREACIIALTESWLDETVPDPEVHLDNFTIFRADRTKASGKERGAGVCMYVNNRWCNNIKIYSVVCTPNVEMLTLSLRPFHLPREFPTVVIICIYIPPSANVNAAAELVATDANSIQGKYPEVPVFIVGDF
;
A
#
# COMPACT_ATOMS: atom_id res chain seq x y z
N MET A 1 -5.03 12.45 59.55
CA MET A 1 -4.85 11.65 58.33
C MET A 1 -4.94 12.57 57.13
N PRO A 2 -3.88 12.79 56.33
CA PRO A 2 -3.99 13.61 55.14
C PRO A 2 -4.60 12.79 54.00
N CYS A 3 -5.70 13.30 53.43
CA CYS A 3 -6.35 12.78 52.25
C CYS A 3 -5.43 13.01 51.05
N GLY A 4 -4.70 11.96 50.63
CA GLY A 4 -3.86 11.99 49.45
C GLY A 4 -4.72 11.97 48.18
N ILE A 5 -4.82 13.11 47.50
CA ILE A 5 -5.36 13.21 46.14
C ILE A 5 -4.44 12.35 45.25
N LYS A 6 -4.95 11.22 44.75
CA LYS A 6 -4.25 10.47 43.69
C LYS A 6 -4.20 11.37 42.45
N PRO A 7 -3.02 11.62 41.86
CA PRO A 7 -2.95 12.36 40.60
C PRO A 7 -3.72 11.58 39.54
N SER A 8 -4.60 12.26 38.80
CA SER A 8 -5.33 11.64 37.71
C SER A 8 -4.32 11.16 36.67
N SER A 9 -4.34 9.86 36.38
CA SER A 9 -3.43 9.17 35.44
C SER A 9 -3.70 9.52 33.97
N VAL A 10 -4.52 10.54 33.71
CA VAL A 10 -5.03 10.85 32.38
C VAL A 10 -4.24 12.03 31.81
N LEU A 11 -3.32 11.73 30.90
CA LEU A 11 -2.56 12.74 30.18
C LEU A 11 -3.49 13.70 29.42
N PRO A 12 -3.22 15.03 29.44
CA PRO A 12 -3.96 16.02 28.66
C PRO A 12 -4.04 15.67 27.17
N ALA A 13 -5.19 15.97 26.54
CA ALA A 13 -5.50 15.57 25.17
C ALA A 13 -4.47 16.03 24.13
N GLU A 14 -3.88 17.21 24.31
CA GLU A 14 -2.84 17.76 23.44
C GLU A 14 -1.53 16.97 23.52
N ILE A 15 -1.12 16.57 24.73
CA ILE A 15 0.07 15.73 24.94
C ILE A 15 -0.17 14.35 24.34
N ARG A 16 -1.39 13.81 24.44
CA ARG A 16 -1.78 12.56 23.79
C ARG A 16 -1.75 12.66 22.27
N ARG A 17 -2.23 13.78 21.70
CA ARG A 17 -2.15 14.07 20.25
C ARG A 17 -0.70 14.18 19.77
N ARG A 18 0.15 14.92 20.47
CA ARG A 18 1.59 15.03 20.17
C ARG A 18 2.31 13.67 20.24
N LYS A 19 2.04 12.87 21.28
CA LYS A 19 2.59 11.52 21.41
C LYS A 19 2.10 10.58 20.29
N ARG A 20 0.82 10.68 19.88
CA ARG A 20 0.30 9.94 18.72
C ARG A 20 1.00 10.36 17.42
N GLY A 21 1.20 11.65 17.19
CA GLY A 21 1.90 12.17 16.02
C GLY A 21 3.31 11.58 15.91
N LYS A 22 4.11 11.64 16.98
CA LYS A 22 5.46 11.06 17.01
C LYS A 22 5.48 9.54 16.79
N ARG A 23 4.46 8.83 17.29
CA ARG A 23 4.35 7.37 17.10
C ARG A 23 3.98 7.02 15.66
N ALA A 24 3.04 7.75 15.05
CA ALA A 24 2.67 7.58 13.65
C ALA A 24 3.86 7.92 12.74
N GLU A 25 4.61 8.97 13.06
CA GLU A 25 5.82 9.36 12.34
C GLU A 25 6.86 8.24 12.33
N ARG A 26 7.10 7.65 13.50
CA ARG A 26 8.00 6.51 13.62
C ARG A 26 7.49 5.29 12.85
N ALA A 27 6.19 5.00 12.94
CA ALA A 27 5.59 3.84 12.30
C ALA A 27 5.73 3.87 10.77
N TYR A 28 5.52 5.01 10.11
CA TYR A 28 5.69 5.08 8.66
C TYR A 28 7.16 4.95 8.25
N ARG A 29 8.10 5.54 9.01
CA ARG A 29 9.55 5.46 8.72
C ARG A 29 10.13 4.06 8.87
N GLU A 30 9.49 3.23 9.69
CA GLU A 30 9.85 1.82 9.94
C GLU A 30 9.05 0.84 9.06
N ALA A 31 8.06 1.31 8.30
CA ALA A 31 7.28 0.46 7.40
C ALA A 31 8.15 -0.07 6.26
N CYS A 32 7.98 -1.36 5.94
CA CYS A 32 8.60 -1.98 4.76
C CYS A 32 7.97 -1.48 3.46
N ILE A 33 6.64 -1.37 3.48
CA ILE A 33 5.81 -0.93 2.36
C ILE A 33 4.71 -0.03 2.90
N ILE A 34 4.38 1.02 2.17
CA ILE A 34 3.19 1.84 2.37
C ILE A 34 2.35 1.73 1.10
N ALA A 35 1.15 1.18 1.21
CA ALA A 35 0.18 1.09 0.11
C ALA A 35 -0.89 2.17 0.31
N LEU A 36 -1.08 3.02 -0.71
CA LEU A 36 -2.09 4.07 -0.72
C LEU A 36 -3.07 3.80 -1.88
N THR A 37 -4.35 3.82 -1.55
CA THR A 37 -5.46 3.83 -2.50
C THR A 37 -5.98 5.26 -2.64
N GLU A 38 -6.65 5.53 -3.76
CA GLU A 38 -7.12 6.88 -4.08
C GLU A 38 -5.99 7.92 -4.00
N SER A 39 -4.90 7.70 -4.72
CA SER A 39 -3.72 8.60 -4.65
C SER A 39 -3.99 10.00 -5.23
N TRP A 40 -4.99 10.14 -6.11
CA TRP A 40 -5.27 11.36 -6.88
C TRP A 40 -4.06 11.87 -7.69
N LEU A 41 -3.11 10.97 -7.98
CA LEU A 41 -1.95 11.28 -8.79
C LEU A 41 -2.24 10.98 -10.26
N ASP A 42 -1.61 11.76 -11.13
CA ASP A 42 -1.65 11.58 -12.58
C ASP A 42 -0.27 11.90 -13.19
N GLU A 43 -0.13 11.65 -14.50
CA GLU A 43 1.12 11.84 -15.24
C GLU A 43 1.66 13.29 -15.19
N THR A 44 0.84 14.27 -14.79
CA THR A 44 1.25 15.67 -14.65
C THR A 44 1.99 15.92 -13.34
N VAL A 45 1.82 15.07 -12.32
CA VAL A 45 2.56 15.13 -11.06
C VAL A 45 3.84 14.32 -11.19
N PRO A 46 5.03 14.94 -11.21
CA PRO A 46 6.29 14.24 -11.35
C PRO A 46 6.69 13.55 -10.02
N ASP A 47 7.33 12.38 -10.12
CA ASP A 47 7.71 11.58 -8.94
C ASP A 47 8.53 12.32 -7.86
N PRO A 48 9.42 13.30 -8.18
CA PRO A 48 10.11 14.10 -7.17
C PRO A 48 9.18 14.91 -6.24
N GLU A 49 7.98 15.29 -6.69
CA GLU A 49 7.03 16.06 -5.85
C GLU A 49 6.35 15.19 -4.78
N VAL A 50 6.30 13.89 -5.02
CA VAL A 50 5.71 12.89 -4.10
C VAL A 50 6.80 12.03 -3.43
N HIS A 51 8.05 12.50 -3.45
CA HIS A 51 9.17 11.78 -2.89
C HIS A 51 9.06 11.64 -1.36
N LEU A 52 9.34 10.43 -0.87
CA LEU A 52 9.51 10.13 0.55
C LEU A 52 10.93 9.63 0.80
N ASP A 53 11.61 10.23 1.77
CA ASP A 53 12.97 9.86 2.14
C ASP A 53 13.11 8.36 2.45
N ASN A 54 14.06 7.70 1.79
CA ASN A 54 14.32 6.25 1.88
C ASN A 54 13.23 5.35 1.30
N PHE A 55 12.30 5.88 0.52
CA PHE A 55 11.33 5.08 -0.22
C PHE A 55 11.47 5.29 -1.72
N THR A 56 11.18 4.23 -2.47
CA THR A 56 10.94 4.28 -3.91
C THR A 56 9.45 4.16 -4.16
N ILE A 57 8.87 5.09 -4.92
CA ILE A 57 7.46 5.07 -5.30
C ILE A 57 7.24 4.21 -6.54
N PHE A 58 6.18 3.41 -6.53
CA PHE A 58 5.61 2.73 -7.68
C PHE A 58 4.13 3.10 -7.75
N ARG A 59 3.68 3.55 -8.90
CA ARG A 59 2.32 4.10 -9.07
C ARG A 59 1.62 3.49 -10.27
N ALA A 60 0.32 3.30 -10.10
CA ALA A 60 -0.63 3.00 -11.16
C ALA A 60 -1.67 4.10 -11.12
N ASP A 61 -1.41 5.16 -11.87
CA ASP A 61 -2.32 6.29 -11.98
C ASP A 61 -3.57 5.87 -12.74
N ARG A 62 -4.71 6.47 -12.38
CA ARG A 62 -5.94 6.18 -13.09
C ARG A 62 -5.84 6.64 -14.53
N THR A 63 -6.25 5.76 -15.43
CA THR A 63 -6.38 6.07 -16.85
C THR A 63 -7.85 6.19 -17.23
N LYS A 64 -8.11 6.67 -18.45
CA LYS A 64 -9.45 6.74 -19.05
C LYS A 64 -10.15 5.37 -19.12
N ALA A 65 -9.41 4.26 -19.06
CA ALA A 65 -9.96 2.90 -19.06
C ALA A 65 -10.86 2.61 -17.85
N SER A 66 -10.71 3.36 -16.76
CA SER A 66 -11.62 3.30 -15.61
C SER A 66 -13.05 3.77 -15.91
N GLY A 67 -13.26 4.55 -16.97
CA GLY A 67 -14.54 5.20 -17.24
C GLY A 67 -14.97 6.21 -16.15
N LYS A 68 -14.04 6.67 -15.29
CA LYS A 68 -14.30 7.64 -14.22
C LYS A 68 -13.68 8.99 -14.56
N GLU A 69 -14.38 10.07 -14.21
CA GLU A 69 -13.96 11.44 -14.50
C GLU A 69 -13.16 12.10 -13.35
N ARG A 70 -13.26 11.58 -12.12
CA ARG A 70 -12.64 12.19 -10.93
C ARG A 70 -11.87 11.18 -10.10
N GLY A 71 -10.60 11.48 -9.84
CA GLY A 71 -9.77 10.86 -8.79
C GLY A 71 -9.02 9.58 -9.17
N ALA A 72 -8.55 8.92 -8.12
CA ALA A 72 -7.89 7.62 -7.92
C ALA A 72 -6.75 7.16 -8.85
N GLY A 73 -6.25 5.96 -8.57
CA GLY A 73 -4.88 5.51 -8.73
C GLY A 73 -4.44 4.83 -7.44
N VAL A 74 -3.57 3.85 -7.57
CA VAL A 74 -2.94 3.16 -6.43
C VAL A 74 -1.44 3.39 -6.48
N CYS A 75 -0.81 3.57 -5.33
CA CYS A 75 0.65 3.63 -5.27
C CYS A 75 1.21 2.88 -4.08
N MET A 76 2.40 2.32 -4.25
CA MET A 76 3.16 1.67 -3.21
C MET A 76 4.52 2.34 -3.07
N TYR A 77 4.87 2.70 -1.84
CA TYR A 77 6.21 3.10 -1.46
C TYR A 77 6.93 1.90 -0.88
N VAL A 78 8.08 1.54 -1.44
CA VAL A 78 8.94 0.45 -0.95
C VAL A 78 10.14 1.05 -0.23
N ASN A 79 10.38 0.62 1.01
CA ASN A 79 11.49 1.09 1.81
C ASN A 79 12.81 0.56 1.26
N ASN A 80 13.71 1.46 0.87
CA ASN A 80 15.01 1.12 0.26
C ASN A 80 15.93 0.38 1.23
N ARG A 81 15.68 0.44 2.55
CA ARG A 81 16.42 -0.35 3.56
C ARG A 81 15.91 -1.77 3.70
N TRP A 82 14.75 -2.08 3.13
CA TRP A 82 14.13 -3.41 3.18
C TRP A 82 14.25 -4.17 1.85
N CYS A 83 14.07 -3.48 0.73
CA CYS A 83 14.14 -4.06 -0.61
C CYS A 83 14.54 -3.02 -1.65
N ASN A 84 15.39 -3.41 -2.61
CA ASN A 84 15.70 -2.65 -3.82
C ASN A 84 15.57 -3.46 -5.12
N ASN A 85 15.31 -4.77 -5.01
CA ASN A 85 15.03 -5.63 -6.15
C ASN A 85 13.51 -5.75 -6.29
N ILE A 86 12.96 -4.81 -7.05
CA ILE A 86 11.52 -4.68 -7.31
C ILE A 86 11.24 -4.84 -8.79
N LYS A 87 10.16 -5.54 -9.12
CA LYS A 87 9.62 -5.63 -10.48
C LYS A 87 8.11 -5.37 -10.44
N ILE A 88 7.63 -4.53 -11.33
CA ILE A 88 6.19 -4.42 -11.60
C ILE A 88 5.76 -5.69 -12.33
N TYR A 89 4.86 -6.45 -11.73
CA TYR A 89 4.32 -7.69 -12.32
C TYR A 89 3.14 -7.38 -13.23
N SER A 90 2.19 -6.58 -12.75
CA SER A 90 1.02 -6.15 -13.52
C SER A 90 0.52 -4.80 -13.01
N VAL A 91 -0.14 -4.07 -13.92
CA VAL A 91 -0.87 -2.83 -13.64
C VAL A 91 -2.21 -2.96 -14.35
N VAL A 92 -3.30 -2.82 -13.60
CA VAL A 92 -4.66 -2.94 -14.12
C VAL A 92 -5.46 -1.71 -13.74
N CYS A 93 -6.15 -1.12 -14.73
CA CYS A 93 -7.05 0.01 -14.52
C CYS A 93 -8.33 -0.25 -15.31
N THR A 94 -9.40 -0.56 -14.60
CA THR A 94 -10.72 -0.86 -15.16
C THR A 94 -11.80 -0.13 -14.37
N PRO A 95 -13.06 -0.09 -14.83
CA PRO A 95 -14.15 0.51 -14.06
C PRO A 95 -14.44 -0.19 -12.73
N ASN A 96 -13.96 -1.42 -12.55
CA ASN A 96 -14.24 -2.27 -11.40
C ASN A 96 -13.06 -2.41 -10.44
N VAL A 97 -11.82 -2.26 -10.92
CA VAL A 97 -10.58 -2.46 -10.17
C VAL A 97 -9.48 -1.55 -10.70
N GLU A 98 -8.77 -0.92 -9.78
CA GLU A 98 -7.43 -0.36 -9.98
C GLU A 98 -6.43 -1.18 -9.16
N MET A 99 -5.36 -1.65 -9.79
CA MET A 99 -4.45 -2.59 -9.18
C MET A 99 -3.01 -2.39 -9.64
N LEU A 100 -2.10 -2.48 -8.68
CA LEU A 100 -0.66 -2.48 -8.89
C LEU A 100 -0.08 -3.70 -8.19
N THR A 101 0.57 -4.58 -8.94
CA THR A 101 1.23 -5.77 -8.41
C THR A 101 2.74 -5.62 -8.51
N LEU A 102 3.42 -5.74 -7.36
CA LEU A 102 4.88 -5.72 -7.27
C LEU A 102 5.41 -7.08 -6.83
N SER A 103 6.45 -7.55 -7.51
CA SER A 103 7.31 -8.64 -7.07
C SER A 103 8.56 -8.04 -6.42
N LEU A 104 8.85 -8.46 -5.20
CA LEU A 104 9.83 -7.86 -4.31
C LEU A 104 10.75 -8.94 -3.76
N ARG A 105 12.07 -8.76 -3.87
CA ARG A 105 13.04 -9.62 -3.18
C ARG A 105 13.74 -8.84 -2.07
N PRO A 106 13.20 -8.84 -0.83
CA PRO A 106 13.84 -8.21 0.32
C PRO A 106 15.23 -8.79 0.62
N PHE A 107 16.07 -8.00 1.28
CA PHE A 107 17.46 -8.40 1.58
C PHE A 107 17.56 -9.65 2.47
N HIS A 108 16.60 -9.84 3.36
CA HIS A 108 16.58 -10.92 4.36
C HIS A 108 15.42 -11.89 4.13
N LEU A 109 15.02 -12.09 2.87
CA LEU A 109 13.99 -13.07 2.53
C LEU A 109 14.51 -14.50 2.77
N PRO A 110 13.74 -15.39 3.44
CA PRO A 110 14.12 -16.80 3.60
C PRO A 110 14.40 -17.47 2.26
N ARG A 111 15.30 -18.46 2.26
CA ARG A 111 15.78 -19.11 1.02
C ARG A 111 14.66 -19.82 0.26
N GLU A 112 13.65 -20.27 0.99
CA GLU A 112 12.47 -20.99 0.51
C GLU A 112 11.60 -20.11 -0.41
N PHE A 113 11.70 -18.78 -0.27
CA PHE A 113 10.92 -17.84 -1.05
C PHE A 113 11.81 -17.11 -2.07
N PRO A 114 11.56 -17.25 -3.38
CA PRO A 114 12.37 -16.54 -4.38
C PRO A 114 12.07 -15.04 -4.43
N THR A 115 10.84 -14.67 -4.06
CA THR A 115 10.30 -13.30 -4.04
C THR A 115 9.06 -13.26 -3.15
N VAL A 116 8.58 -12.06 -2.85
CA VAL A 116 7.28 -11.79 -2.24
C VAL A 116 6.47 -10.96 -3.22
N VAL A 117 5.17 -11.23 -3.34
CA VAL A 117 4.28 -10.45 -4.20
C VAL A 117 3.29 -9.68 -3.36
N ILE A 118 3.15 -8.39 -3.66
CA ILE A 118 2.15 -7.50 -3.06
C ILE A 118 1.25 -6.98 -4.17
N ILE A 119 -0.05 -7.17 -3.99
CA ILE A 119 -1.10 -6.67 -4.86
C ILE A 119 -1.82 -5.56 -4.10
N CYS A 120 -1.64 -4.31 -4.54
CA CYS A 120 -2.38 -3.17 -4.00
C CYS A 120 -3.60 -2.90 -4.87
N ILE A 121 -4.79 -2.84 -4.26
CA ILE A 121 -6.06 -2.79 -4.97
C ILE A 121 -6.93 -1.65 -4.43
N TYR A 122 -7.63 -0.99 -5.34
CA TYR A 122 -8.78 -0.15 -5.03
C TYR A 122 -10.00 -0.63 -5.83
N ILE A 123 -11.08 -0.98 -5.12
CA ILE A 123 -12.38 -1.32 -5.69
C ILE A 123 -13.33 -0.14 -5.45
N PRO A 124 -13.74 0.60 -6.50
CA PRO A 124 -14.65 1.73 -6.31
C PRO A 124 -16.04 1.24 -5.85
N PRO A 125 -16.79 2.01 -5.05
CA PRO A 125 -18.11 1.61 -4.55
C PRO A 125 -19.15 1.27 -5.64
N SER A 126 -18.95 1.77 -6.86
CA SER A 126 -19.79 1.50 -8.03
C SER A 126 -19.37 0.25 -8.81
N ALA A 127 -18.32 -0.46 -8.39
CA ALA A 127 -17.77 -1.59 -9.11
C ALA A 127 -18.76 -2.75 -9.19
N ASN A 128 -18.70 -3.49 -10.30
CA ASN A 128 -19.27 -4.83 -10.32
C ASN A 128 -18.34 -5.76 -9.52
N VAL A 129 -18.81 -6.18 -8.34
CA VAL A 129 -18.05 -7.01 -7.39
C VAL A 129 -17.56 -8.32 -8.02
N ASN A 130 -18.35 -8.96 -8.88
CA ASN A 130 -17.95 -10.22 -9.51
C ASN A 130 -16.84 -10.00 -10.53
N ALA A 131 -16.95 -8.96 -11.35
CA ALA A 131 -15.91 -8.62 -12.32
C ALA A 131 -14.61 -8.17 -11.63
N ALA A 132 -14.72 -7.43 -10.51
CA ALA A 132 -13.59 -7.07 -9.67
C ALA A 132 -12.91 -8.33 -9.11
N ALA A 133 -13.68 -9.20 -8.44
CA ALA A 133 -13.17 -10.43 -7.84
C ALA A 133 -12.51 -11.36 -8.87
N GLU A 134 -13.08 -11.47 -10.08
CA GLU A 134 -12.51 -12.25 -11.17
C GLU A 134 -11.13 -11.72 -11.58
N LEU A 135 -10.99 -10.41 -11.81
CA LEU A 135 -9.71 -9.79 -12.18
C LEU A 135 -8.64 -10.01 -11.10
N VAL A 136 -9.00 -9.83 -9.82
CA VAL A 136 -8.08 -10.04 -8.69
C VAL A 136 -7.68 -11.51 -8.59
N ALA A 137 -8.64 -12.43 -8.72
CA ALA A 137 -8.38 -13.86 -8.70
C ALA A 137 -7.51 -14.29 -9.87
N THR A 138 -7.75 -13.77 -11.08
CA THR A 138 -6.93 -14.07 -12.25
C THR A 138 -5.47 -13.66 -12.04
N ASP A 139 -5.21 -12.44 -11.54
CA ASP A 139 -3.83 -11.97 -11.30
C ASP A 139 -3.14 -12.82 -10.23
N ALA A 140 -3.79 -13.02 -9.07
CA ALA A 140 -3.26 -13.84 -7.98
C ALA A 140 -3.02 -15.31 -8.39
N ASN A 141 -3.97 -15.93 -9.10
CA ASN A 141 -3.85 -17.30 -9.58
C ASN A 141 -2.78 -17.43 -10.66
N SER A 142 -2.57 -16.42 -11.51
CA SER A 142 -1.49 -16.43 -12.50
C SER A 142 -0.11 -16.52 -11.82
N ILE A 143 0.04 -15.82 -10.70
CA ILE A 143 1.27 -15.78 -9.90
C ILE A 143 1.46 -17.12 -9.20
N GLN A 144 0.44 -17.61 -8.49
CA GLN A 144 0.51 -18.89 -7.78
C GLN A 144 0.64 -20.09 -8.73
N GLY A 145 0.05 -20.03 -9.92
CA GLY A 145 0.20 -21.08 -10.93
C GLY A 145 1.62 -21.18 -11.49
N LYS A 146 2.34 -20.05 -11.55
CA LYS A 146 3.72 -19.99 -12.04
C LYS A 146 4.76 -20.21 -10.95
N TYR A 147 4.49 -19.73 -9.73
CA TYR A 147 5.37 -19.79 -8.57
C TYR A 147 4.55 -20.16 -7.32
N PRO A 148 4.21 -21.45 -7.11
CA PRO A 148 3.34 -21.90 -6.02
C PRO A 148 3.88 -21.57 -4.61
N GLU A 149 5.19 -21.45 -4.49
CA GLU A 149 5.89 -21.14 -3.24
C GLU A 149 5.87 -19.65 -2.88
N VAL A 150 5.55 -18.76 -3.83
CA VAL A 150 5.64 -17.32 -3.61
C VAL A 150 4.47 -16.83 -2.75
N PRO A 151 4.74 -16.19 -1.60
CA PRO A 151 3.70 -15.58 -0.80
C PRO A 151 3.12 -14.37 -1.54
N VAL A 152 1.79 -14.34 -1.65
CA VAL A 152 1.02 -13.26 -2.24
C VAL A 152 0.23 -12.56 -1.13
N PHE A 153 0.44 -11.25 -0.98
CA PHE A 153 -0.31 -10.42 -0.07
C PHE A 153 -1.19 -9.46 -0.86
N ILE A 154 -2.48 -9.42 -0.53
CA ILE A 154 -3.44 -8.52 -1.15
C ILE A 154 -3.81 -7.46 -0.12
N VAL A 155 -3.62 -6.19 -0.46
CA VAL A 155 -3.84 -5.04 0.41
C VAL A 155 -4.58 -3.94 -0.33
N GLY A 156 -5.26 -3.06 0.40
CA GLY A 156 -5.94 -1.91 -0.18
C GLY A 156 -7.33 -1.73 0.38
N ASP A 157 -8.22 -1.22 -0.45
CA ASP A 157 -9.59 -0.85 -0.12
C ASP A 157 -10.56 -1.58 -1.06
N PHE A 158 -11.50 -2.34 -0.48
CA PHE A 158 -12.30 -3.38 -1.13
C PHE A 158 -13.80 -3.10 -1.04
#